data_AF-A0A191ZYN9-F1
#
_entry.id   AF-A0A191ZYN9-F1
#
_cell.length_a   1.000
_cell.length_b   1.000
_cell.length_c   1.000
_cell.angle_alpha   90.00
_cell.angle_beta   90.00
_cell.angle_gamma   90.00
#
_symmetry.space_group_name_H-M   'P 1'
#
loop_
_entity.id
_entity.type
_entity.pdbx_description
1 polymer ?
#
loop_
_entity_poly.entity_id
_entity_poly.type
_entity_poly.pdbx_seq_one_letter_code
_entity_poly.pdbx_strand_id
1 'polypeptide(L)'
;MVLALAGWFNTALAAEPDDAVQAVADQYYLDAGRDVGSMLRLHDDGGFEWRWVSSVDKHAEGIWKFDGETIVLRAYTPGKPMFFLFRDEDLARTKPAEAGTWLAIVGLPGKGPMADVEVQFEARSGKTVTQVTLPNGDAQVDMPATEVWARAGLRRKGTSDAWQWFDIPPQRAAARLAGFSVDNIEQLGRAPFEQMRLVRQGRNLAVIRIDDKVLDPASSDTRMVYLPRWK
;
A
#
# COMPACT_ATOMS: atom_id res chain seq x y z
N MET A 1 21.13 -19.53 -68.08
CA MET A 1 19.81 -19.50 -67.42
C MET A 1 20.04 -19.10 -65.98
N VAL A 2 19.67 -17.87 -65.62
CA VAL A 2 19.82 -17.31 -64.28
C VAL A 2 18.60 -17.73 -63.47
N LEU A 3 18.77 -18.36 -62.30
CA LEU A 3 17.69 -18.52 -61.32
C LEU A 3 18.04 -17.74 -60.05
N ALA A 4 17.15 -16.81 -59.72
CA ALA A 4 17.24 -15.89 -58.61
C ALA A 4 16.64 -16.47 -57.31
N LEU A 5 17.12 -15.89 -56.21
CA LEU A 5 16.76 -16.04 -54.80
C LEU A 5 15.26 -16.10 -54.48
N ALA A 6 14.92 -16.82 -53.40
CA ALA A 6 13.84 -16.42 -52.50
C ALA A 6 14.21 -16.81 -51.05
N GLY A 7 14.77 -15.85 -50.30
CA GLY A 7 14.90 -15.94 -48.85
C GLY A 7 13.55 -15.63 -48.21
N TRP A 8 13.06 -16.53 -47.36
CA TRP A 8 11.92 -16.27 -46.50
C TRP A 8 12.38 -15.45 -45.29
N PHE A 9 12.10 -14.15 -45.31
CA PHE A 9 12.09 -13.35 -44.09
C PHE A 9 10.78 -13.66 -43.34
N ASN A 10 10.89 -14.37 -42.22
CA ASN A 10 9.83 -14.38 -41.21
C ASN A 10 9.81 -12.99 -40.56
N THR A 11 8.93 -12.12 -41.03
CA THR A 11 8.51 -10.95 -40.27
C THR A 11 7.71 -11.42 -39.06
N ALA A 12 8.34 -11.41 -37.89
CA ALA A 12 7.59 -11.40 -36.64
C ALA A 12 6.77 -10.10 -36.61
N LEU A 13 5.45 -10.21 -36.74
CA LEU A 13 4.55 -9.08 -36.47
C LEU A 13 4.76 -8.68 -35.01
N ALA A 14 5.31 -7.48 -34.81
CA ALA A 14 5.06 -6.75 -33.58
C ALA A 14 3.55 -6.50 -33.53
N ALA A 15 2.86 -7.05 -32.53
CA ALA A 15 1.46 -6.75 -32.30
C ALA A 15 1.36 -5.23 -32.08
N GLU A 16 0.61 -4.54 -32.95
CA GLU A 16 0.20 -3.17 -32.70
C GLU A 16 -0.51 -3.14 -31.33
N PRO A 17 -0.29 -2.12 -30.48
CA PRO A 17 -1.06 -2.00 -29.25
C PRO A 17 -2.53 -2.04 -29.63
N ASP A 18 -3.22 -3.08 -29.17
CA ASP A 18 -4.60 -3.42 -29.51
C ASP A 18 -5.47 -2.16 -29.46
N ASP A 19 -6.09 -1.75 -30.57
CA ASP A 19 -6.96 -0.56 -30.65
C ASP A 19 -8.01 -0.54 -29.53
N ALA A 20 -8.38 -1.74 -29.04
CA ALA A 20 -9.27 -1.93 -27.91
C ALA A 20 -8.68 -1.42 -26.58
N VAL A 21 -7.37 -1.56 -26.36
CA VAL A 21 -6.61 -1.02 -25.20
C VAL A 21 -6.56 0.51 -25.28
N GLN A 22 -6.25 1.08 -26.45
CA GLN A 22 -6.24 2.53 -26.66
C GLN A 22 -7.62 3.16 -26.43
N ALA A 23 -8.70 2.41 -26.72
CA ALA A 23 -10.07 2.87 -26.49
C ALA A 23 -10.49 2.94 -24.99
N VAL A 24 -9.71 2.35 -24.09
CA VAL A 24 -9.99 2.33 -22.63
C VAL A 24 -8.86 2.90 -21.77
N ALA A 25 -7.67 3.13 -22.33
CA ALA A 25 -6.55 3.79 -21.66
C ALA A 25 -6.84 5.29 -21.51
N ASP A 26 -7.60 5.65 -20.47
CA ASP A 26 -8.01 7.03 -20.22
C ASP A 26 -8.21 7.30 -18.71
N GLN A 27 -8.71 8.49 -18.38
CA GLN A 27 -8.99 8.94 -17.04
C GLN A 27 -10.50 8.91 -16.73
N TYR A 28 -10.83 8.33 -15.58
CA TYR A 28 -12.19 8.08 -15.12
C TYR A 28 -12.38 8.64 -13.71
N TYR A 29 -13.60 9.04 -13.41
CA TYR A 29 -13.98 9.59 -12.10
C TYR A 29 -15.20 8.87 -11.55
N LEU A 30 -15.21 8.54 -10.26
CA LEU A 30 -16.39 7.92 -9.67
C LEU A 30 -17.57 8.91 -9.65
N ASP A 31 -18.73 8.46 -10.12
CA ASP A 31 -20.01 9.22 -10.15
C ASP A 31 -20.65 9.25 -8.75
N ALA A 32 -19.98 9.85 -7.77
CA ALA A 32 -20.49 9.91 -6.39
C ALA A 32 -21.36 11.16 -6.10
N GLY A 33 -21.82 11.89 -7.13
CA GLY A 33 -22.51 13.18 -6.96
C GLY A 33 -21.56 14.38 -6.98
N ARG A 34 -21.85 15.44 -6.20
CA ARG A 34 -21.14 16.75 -6.27
C ARG A 34 -19.70 16.74 -5.70
N ASP A 35 -19.31 15.68 -5.00
CA ASP A 35 -17.97 15.57 -4.42
C ASP A 35 -17.14 14.57 -5.21
N VAL A 36 -16.08 15.05 -5.86
CA VAL A 36 -15.15 14.22 -6.63
C VAL A 36 -14.32 13.38 -5.65
N GLY A 37 -14.82 12.18 -5.33
CA GLY A 37 -14.21 11.31 -4.31
C GLY A 37 -13.15 10.35 -4.84
N SER A 38 -13.11 10.05 -6.15
CA SER A 38 -12.15 9.07 -6.70
C SER A 38 -11.81 9.29 -8.17
N MET A 39 -10.54 9.06 -8.51
CA MET A 39 -9.99 9.11 -9.86
C MET A 39 -9.27 7.80 -10.17
N LEU A 40 -9.52 7.24 -11.35
CA LEU A 40 -8.77 6.13 -11.95
C LEU A 40 -8.13 6.62 -13.25
N ARG A 41 -6.86 6.32 -13.45
CA ARG A 41 -6.15 6.54 -14.70
C ARG A 41 -5.60 5.21 -15.20
N LEU A 42 -5.93 4.86 -16.43
CA LEU A 42 -5.39 3.70 -17.14
C LEU A 42 -4.37 4.19 -18.16
N HIS A 43 -3.14 3.72 -18.04
CA HIS A 43 -2.04 4.06 -18.95
C HIS A 43 -2.00 3.05 -20.10
N ASP A 44 -1.64 3.51 -21.29
CA ASP A 44 -1.51 2.68 -22.50
C ASP A 44 -0.41 1.61 -22.41
N ASP A 45 0.56 1.80 -21.51
CA ASP A 45 1.61 0.83 -21.17
C ASP A 45 1.12 -0.32 -20.25
N GLY A 46 -0.15 -0.31 -19.84
CA GLY A 46 -0.72 -1.31 -18.94
C GLY A 46 -0.57 -0.97 -17.45
N GLY A 47 -0.07 0.22 -17.09
CA GLY A 47 -0.06 0.74 -15.72
C GLY A 47 -1.39 1.41 -15.32
N PHE A 48 -1.71 1.46 -14.03
CA PHE A 48 -2.82 2.28 -13.53
C PHE A 48 -2.45 3.10 -12.29
N GLU A 49 -3.12 4.23 -12.12
CA GLU A 49 -3.13 5.03 -10.90
C GLU A 49 -4.58 5.18 -10.41
N TRP A 50 -4.82 4.95 -9.12
CA TRP A 50 -6.11 5.16 -8.49
C TRP A 50 -5.93 6.01 -7.24
N ARG A 51 -6.77 7.04 -7.10
CA ARG A 51 -6.79 7.92 -5.94
C ARG A 51 -8.20 8.07 -5.41
N TRP A 52 -8.32 8.11 -4.10
CA TRP A 52 -9.51 8.60 -3.42
C TRP A 52 -9.18 9.93 -2.77
N VAL A 53 -9.84 10.99 -3.22
CA VAL A 53 -9.63 12.35 -2.72
C VAL A 53 -10.70 12.60 -1.65
N SER A 54 -10.31 12.43 -0.39
CA SER A 54 -11.15 12.76 0.77
C SER A 54 -10.29 13.21 1.95
N SER A 55 -10.83 13.27 3.16
CA SER A 55 -10.04 13.53 4.38
C SER A 55 -8.97 12.45 4.66
N VAL A 56 -9.10 11.27 4.05
CA VAL A 56 -8.07 10.23 4.03
C VAL A 56 -7.71 9.96 2.57
N ASP A 57 -6.51 10.39 2.17
CA ASP A 57 -5.97 10.09 0.85
C ASP A 57 -5.70 8.59 0.76
N LYS A 58 -6.45 7.90 -0.09
CA LYS A 58 -6.15 6.50 -0.43
C LYS A 58 -5.59 6.44 -1.83
N HIS A 59 -4.66 5.53 -2.03
CA HIS A 59 -3.90 5.43 -3.26
C HIS A 59 -3.65 3.97 -3.62
N ALA A 60 -3.74 3.65 -4.91
CA ALA A 60 -3.27 2.38 -5.47
C ALA A 60 -2.61 2.62 -6.82
N GLU A 61 -1.50 1.96 -7.06
CA GLU A 61 -0.86 1.85 -8.38
C GLU A 61 -0.68 0.38 -8.70
N GLY A 62 -0.59 0.04 -9.98
CA GLY A 62 -0.39 -1.35 -10.38
C GLY A 62 -0.43 -1.56 -11.88
N ILE A 63 -0.75 -2.79 -12.27
CA ILE A 63 -0.94 -3.18 -13.66
C ILE A 63 -2.42 -3.44 -13.94
N TRP A 64 -2.84 -3.21 -15.17
CA TRP A 64 -4.16 -3.60 -15.65
C TRP A 64 -4.07 -4.45 -16.92
N LYS A 65 -5.13 -5.23 -17.14
CA LYS A 65 -5.33 -6.00 -18.38
C LYS A 65 -6.77 -5.83 -18.84
N PHE A 66 -6.95 -5.90 -20.15
CA PHE A 66 -8.25 -5.85 -20.80
C PHE A 66 -8.35 -7.00 -21.80
N ASP A 67 -9.49 -7.70 -21.76
CA ASP A 67 -9.78 -8.85 -22.62
C ASP A 67 -10.86 -8.55 -23.68
N GLY A 68 -11.25 -7.28 -23.83
CA GLY A 68 -12.31 -6.83 -24.73
C GLY A 68 -13.62 -6.49 -24.02
N GLU A 69 -13.87 -7.04 -22.83
CA GLU A 69 -15.09 -6.80 -22.05
C GLU A 69 -14.78 -6.34 -20.61
N THR A 70 -13.80 -6.99 -19.98
CA THR A 70 -13.44 -6.82 -18.57
C THR A 70 -12.07 -6.19 -18.43
N ILE A 71 -11.98 -5.18 -17.57
CA ILE A 71 -10.72 -4.61 -17.10
C ILE A 71 -10.41 -5.20 -15.72
N VAL A 72 -9.19 -5.71 -15.54
CA VAL A 72 -8.72 -6.22 -14.25
C VAL A 72 -7.52 -5.39 -13.81
N LEU A 73 -7.68 -4.63 -12.73
CA LEU A 73 -6.60 -3.91 -12.05
C LEU A 73 -6.00 -4.82 -10.98
N ARG A 74 -4.67 -4.89 -10.91
CA ARG A 74 -3.93 -5.56 -9.83
C ARG A 74 -2.97 -4.56 -9.22
N ALA A 75 -3.26 -4.13 -8.01
CA ALA A 75 -2.41 -3.19 -7.30
C ALA A 75 -1.06 -3.83 -6.99
N TYR A 76 0.01 -3.04 -7.07
CA TYR A 76 1.29 -3.44 -6.52
C TYR A 76 1.14 -3.63 -5.02
N THR A 77 1.64 -4.76 -4.53
CA THR A 77 1.93 -4.88 -3.11
C THR A 77 3.13 -3.97 -2.84
N PRO A 78 3.02 -2.96 -1.96
CA PRO A 78 4.17 -2.16 -1.58
C PRO A 78 5.26 -3.11 -1.07
N GLY A 79 6.52 -2.84 -1.46
CA GLY A 79 7.66 -3.64 -1.02
C GLY A 79 7.69 -3.80 0.51
N LYS A 80 8.43 -4.81 0.99
CA LYS A 80 8.55 -5.05 2.42
C LYS A 80 9.18 -3.82 3.10
N PRO A 81 8.51 -3.18 4.08
CA PRO A 81 9.10 -2.05 4.81
C PRO A 81 10.39 -2.50 5.51
N MET A 82 11.42 -1.68 5.41
CA MET A 82 12.64 -1.87 6.20
C MET A 82 12.61 -0.93 7.39
N PHE A 83 12.75 -1.52 8.58
CA PHE A 83 12.80 -0.78 9.82
C PHE A 83 14.25 -0.55 10.28
N PHE A 84 14.47 0.49 11.07
CA PHE A 84 15.75 0.78 11.72
C PHE A 84 15.50 1.25 13.15
N LEU A 85 16.44 1.02 14.07
CA LEU A 85 16.38 1.71 15.35
C LEU A 85 16.59 3.21 15.13
N PHE A 86 15.81 4.04 15.82
CA PHE A 86 16.09 5.48 15.90
C PHE A 86 17.51 5.72 16.38
N ARG A 87 18.11 6.82 15.94
CA ARG A 87 19.32 7.34 16.57
C ARG A 87 18.96 7.93 17.93
N ASP A 88 19.94 8.06 18.81
CA ASP A 88 19.69 8.58 20.16
C ASP A 88 19.18 10.03 20.15
N GLU A 89 19.60 10.83 19.16
CA GLU A 89 19.10 12.20 18.92
C GLU A 89 17.61 12.24 18.55
N ASP A 90 17.13 11.26 17.78
CA ASP A 90 15.73 11.15 17.39
C ASP A 90 14.90 10.69 18.60
N LEU A 91 15.42 9.70 19.34
CA LEU A 91 14.79 9.18 20.55
C LEU A 91 14.67 10.26 21.63
N ALA A 92 15.68 11.12 21.79
CA ALA A 92 15.68 12.21 22.77
C ALA A 92 14.57 13.25 22.53
N ARG A 93 14.01 13.32 21.32
CA ARG A 93 12.88 14.20 20.97
C ARG A 93 11.52 13.58 21.24
N THR A 94 11.50 12.32 21.71
CA THR A 94 10.26 11.59 22.00
C THR A 94 9.84 11.74 23.46
N LYS A 95 8.57 11.42 23.73
CA LYS A 95 8.05 11.37 25.10
C LYS A 95 8.61 10.15 25.85
N PRO A 96 8.78 10.23 27.17
CA PRO A 96 9.13 9.07 27.98
C PRO A 96 8.00 8.04 28.02
N ALA A 97 8.34 6.77 28.30
CA ALA A 97 7.35 5.74 28.59
C ALA A 97 6.67 5.99 29.96
N GLU A 98 5.38 5.73 30.02
CA GLU A 98 4.61 5.81 31.26
C GLU A 98 5.06 4.74 32.28
N ALA A 99 4.74 4.96 33.56
CA ALA A 99 5.08 3.98 34.58
C ALA A 99 4.27 2.69 34.37
N GLY A 100 4.98 1.56 34.35
CA GLY A 100 4.37 0.24 34.18
C GLY A 100 4.12 -0.17 32.72
N THR A 101 4.55 0.65 31.75
CA THR A 101 4.36 0.35 30.33
C THR A 101 5.67 0.35 29.57
N TRP A 102 5.69 -0.41 28.48
CA TRP A 102 6.72 -0.32 27.45
C TRP A 102 6.14 0.40 26.24
N LEU A 103 6.93 1.32 25.68
CA LEU A 103 6.53 2.17 24.57
C LEU A 103 7.46 1.97 23.38
N ALA A 104 6.90 1.50 22.27
CA ALA A 104 7.54 1.57 20.96
C ALA A 104 6.99 2.76 20.19
N ILE A 105 7.87 3.57 19.60
CA ILE A 105 7.48 4.68 18.73
C ILE A 105 7.97 4.37 17.33
N VAL A 106 7.06 4.35 16.35
CA VAL A 106 7.42 4.14 14.95
C VAL A 106 7.14 5.42 14.17
N GLY A 107 8.10 5.84 13.35
CA GLY A 107 8.02 7.10 12.63
C GLY A 107 9.02 7.21 11.50
N LEU A 108 9.10 8.37 10.88
CA LEU A 108 10.24 8.78 10.07
C LEU A 108 10.75 10.10 10.64
N PRO A 109 12.00 10.15 11.16
CA PRO A 109 12.55 11.37 11.75
C PRO A 109 12.38 12.60 10.83
N GLY A 110 11.84 13.68 11.39
CA GLY A 110 11.55 14.91 10.65
C GLY A 110 10.35 14.88 9.69
N LYS A 111 9.68 13.73 9.54
CA LYS A 111 8.51 13.56 8.66
C LYS A 111 7.22 13.25 9.43
N GLY A 112 7.33 12.55 10.56
CA GLY A 112 6.21 12.33 11.47
C GLY A 112 6.04 10.87 11.92
N PRO A 113 5.00 10.61 12.72
CA PRO A 113 4.70 9.28 13.25
C PRO A 113 4.06 8.35 12.22
N MET A 114 4.20 7.03 12.44
CA MET A 114 3.66 6.00 11.54
C MET A 114 2.72 5.02 12.26
N ALA A 115 1.48 4.99 11.78
CA ALA A 115 0.45 4.04 12.22
C ALA A 115 0.55 2.69 11.49
N ASP A 116 -0.28 1.74 11.92
CA ASP A 116 -0.48 0.45 11.25
C ASP A 116 0.79 -0.41 11.10
N VAL A 117 1.70 -0.28 12.06
CA VAL A 117 2.85 -1.17 12.23
C VAL A 117 2.56 -2.09 13.40
N GLU A 118 2.64 -3.40 13.17
CA GLU A 118 2.64 -4.38 14.25
C GLU A 118 4.01 -4.39 14.93
N VAL A 119 4.00 -4.25 16.25
CA VAL A 119 5.17 -4.34 17.12
C VAL A 119 4.96 -5.50 18.09
N GLN A 120 5.79 -6.53 17.98
CA GLN A 120 5.87 -7.62 18.94
C GLN A 120 6.95 -7.30 19.97
N PHE A 121 6.52 -7.04 21.20
CA PHE A 121 7.37 -6.84 22.37
C PHE A 121 7.75 -8.21 22.93
N GLU A 122 9.04 -8.47 23.10
CA GLU A 122 9.55 -9.70 23.71
C GLU A 122 10.31 -9.33 24.99
N ALA A 123 9.86 -9.89 26.10
CA ALA A 123 10.50 -9.77 27.38
C ALA A 123 11.66 -10.77 27.53
N ARG A 124 12.59 -10.50 28.45
CA ARG A 124 13.71 -11.40 28.77
C ARG A 124 13.25 -12.78 29.25
N SER A 125 12.05 -12.89 29.83
CA SER A 125 11.43 -14.16 30.19
C SER A 125 10.96 -14.99 28.99
N GLY A 126 10.95 -14.41 27.77
CA GLY A 126 10.36 -14.98 26.57
C GLY A 126 8.88 -14.63 26.39
N LYS A 127 8.25 -13.92 27.33
CA LYS A 127 6.88 -13.44 27.18
C LYS A 127 6.78 -12.47 26.00
N THR A 128 5.86 -12.71 25.08
CA THR A 128 5.60 -11.82 23.95
C THR A 128 4.21 -11.19 24.01
N VAL A 129 4.11 -9.92 23.63
CA VAL A 129 2.83 -9.22 23.42
C VAL A 129 2.94 -8.42 22.13
N THR A 130 1.90 -8.47 21.29
CA THR A 130 1.86 -7.69 20.05
C THR A 130 0.88 -6.54 20.17
N GLN A 131 1.27 -5.36 19.70
CA GLN A 131 0.42 -4.19 19.55
C GLN A 131 0.59 -3.55 18.18
N VAL A 132 -0.37 -2.71 17.79
CA VAL A 132 -0.33 -1.96 16.54
C VAL A 132 -0.13 -0.49 16.85
N THR A 133 0.73 0.19 16.08
CA THR A 133 0.93 1.62 16.25
C THR A 133 -0.32 2.43 15.90
N LEU A 134 -0.65 3.38 16.76
CA LEU A 134 -1.75 4.33 16.59
C LEU A 134 -1.36 5.45 15.60
N PRO A 135 -2.30 6.36 15.21
CA PRO A 135 -2.00 7.50 14.34
C PRO A 135 -0.83 8.39 14.80
N ASN A 136 -0.53 8.40 16.09
CA ASN A 136 0.59 9.13 16.67
C ASN A 136 1.91 8.33 16.69
N GLY A 137 1.94 7.12 16.12
CA GLY A 137 3.14 6.28 15.99
C GLY A 137 3.42 5.39 17.19
N ASP A 138 2.60 5.46 18.24
CA ASP A 138 2.85 4.71 19.47
C ASP A 138 2.24 3.32 19.44
N ALA A 139 3.00 2.33 19.86
CA ALA A 139 2.51 1.04 20.34
C ALA A 139 2.91 0.90 21.82
N GLN A 140 1.93 0.69 22.70
CA GLN A 140 2.14 0.60 24.14
C GLN A 140 1.58 -0.70 24.70
N VAL A 141 2.34 -1.33 25.59
CA VAL A 141 1.93 -2.53 26.33
C VAL A 141 2.13 -2.32 27.83
N ASP A 142 1.16 -2.79 28.62
CA ASP A 142 1.33 -2.93 30.07
C ASP A 142 2.23 -4.12 30.35
N MET A 143 3.28 -3.91 31.15
CA MET A 143 4.21 -4.98 31.48
C MET A 143 4.63 -4.94 32.96
N PRO A 144 4.64 -6.08 33.66
CA PRO A 144 5.08 -6.12 35.05
C PRO A 144 6.50 -5.59 35.20
N ALA A 145 6.78 -4.88 36.31
CA ALA A 145 8.10 -4.32 36.58
C ALA A 145 9.23 -5.36 36.73
N THR A 146 8.87 -6.63 36.92
CA THR A 146 9.81 -7.77 36.93
C THR A 146 10.33 -8.13 35.54
N GLU A 147 9.65 -7.69 34.49
CA GLU A 147 10.06 -7.95 33.12
C GLU A 147 11.03 -6.87 32.62
N VAL A 148 11.95 -7.29 31.75
CA VAL A 148 12.87 -6.40 31.04
C VAL A 148 12.68 -6.58 29.55
N TRP A 149 12.51 -5.48 28.83
CA TRP A 149 12.31 -5.53 27.38
C TRP A 149 13.59 -6.00 26.70
N ALA A 150 13.52 -7.15 26.01
CA ALA A 150 14.66 -7.77 25.36
C ALA A 150 14.69 -7.49 23.86
N ARG A 151 13.59 -7.73 23.15
CA ARG A 151 13.53 -7.60 21.68
C ARG A 151 12.23 -6.95 21.22
N ALA A 152 12.28 -6.36 20.03
CA ALA A 152 11.09 -5.93 19.31
C ALA A 152 11.09 -6.49 17.88
N GLY A 153 9.97 -7.10 17.49
CA GLY A 153 9.71 -7.50 16.12
C GLY A 153 8.78 -6.47 15.47
N LEU A 154 9.10 -6.01 14.26
CA LEU A 154 8.25 -5.09 13.50
C LEU A 154 7.84 -5.69 12.16
N ARG A 155 6.60 -5.42 11.75
CA ARG A 155 6.08 -5.68 10.40
C ARG A 155 4.85 -4.81 10.09
N ARG A 156 4.43 -4.79 8.83
CA ARG A 156 3.17 -4.14 8.44
C ARG A 156 1.98 -4.86 9.08
N LYS A 157 1.00 -4.12 9.57
CA LYS A 157 -0.23 -4.68 10.15
C LYS A 157 -0.99 -5.55 9.16
N GLY A 158 -1.47 -6.70 9.64
CA GLY A 158 -2.36 -7.59 8.90
C GLY A 158 -1.69 -8.31 7.73
N THR A 159 -0.36 -8.30 7.64
CA THR A 159 0.38 -9.06 6.63
C THR A 159 0.96 -10.34 7.22
N SER A 160 1.32 -11.28 6.33
CA SER A 160 2.12 -12.45 6.66
C SER A 160 3.63 -12.18 6.52
N ASP A 161 4.05 -10.92 6.55
CA ASP A 161 5.47 -10.57 6.44
C ASP A 161 6.26 -11.16 7.61
N ALA A 162 7.49 -11.60 7.32
CA ALA A 162 8.42 -12.01 8.36
C ALA A 162 8.80 -10.81 9.24
N TRP A 163 8.71 -11.00 10.56
CA TRP A 163 9.15 -10.03 11.57
C TRP A 163 10.59 -9.59 11.34
N GLN A 164 10.81 -8.28 11.33
CA GLN A 164 12.15 -7.71 11.46
C GLN A 164 12.46 -7.50 12.93
N TRP A 165 13.43 -8.26 13.44
CA TRP A 165 13.77 -8.28 14.85
C TRP A 165 14.91 -7.33 15.20
N PHE A 166 14.79 -6.69 16.35
CA PHE A 166 15.80 -5.83 16.95
C PHE A 166 16.03 -6.23 18.40
N ASP A 167 17.29 -6.35 18.78
CA ASP A 167 17.66 -6.37 20.19
C ASP A 167 17.52 -4.95 20.77
N ILE A 168 16.86 -4.84 21.92
CA ILE A 168 16.67 -3.55 22.57
C ILE A 168 17.91 -3.22 23.40
N PRO A 169 18.59 -2.08 23.12
CA PRO A 169 19.74 -1.66 23.91
C PRO A 169 19.39 -1.54 25.39
N PRO A 170 20.30 -1.89 26.32
CA PRO A 170 20.03 -1.85 27.76
C PRO A 170 19.50 -0.49 28.27
N GLN A 171 19.99 0.62 27.70
CA GLN A 171 19.53 1.97 28.07
C GLN A 171 18.07 2.19 27.68
N ARG A 172 17.65 1.69 26.51
CA ARG A 172 16.28 1.74 26.01
C ARG A 172 15.36 0.82 26.80
N ALA A 173 15.84 -0.38 27.14
CA ALA A 173 15.13 -1.32 27.98
C ALA A 173 14.88 -0.73 29.39
N ALA A 174 15.89 -0.08 29.99
CA ALA A 174 15.77 0.59 31.28
C ALA A 174 14.80 1.79 31.22
N ALA A 175 14.81 2.56 30.13
CA ALA A 175 13.86 3.63 29.88
C ALA A 175 12.45 3.13 29.47
N ARG A 176 12.31 1.82 29.21
CA ARG A 176 11.09 1.18 28.67
C ARG A 176 10.63 1.79 27.34
N LEU A 177 11.56 2.31 26.56
CA LEU A 177 11.29 3.13 25.39
C LEU A 177 12.24 2.78 24.24
N ALA A 178 11.69 2.44 23.08
CA ALA A 178 12.45 2.26 21.86
C ALA A 178 11.75 2.94 20.67
N GLY A 179 12.53 3.65 19.86
CA GLY A 179 12.06 4.26 18.61
C GLY A 179 12.54 3.48 17.39
N PHE A 180 11.72 3.41 16.36
CA PHE A 180 11.99 2.72 15.10
C PHE A 180 11.61 3.60 13.90
N SER A 181 12.53 3.71 12.93
CA SER A 181 12.26 4.35 11.65
C SER A 181 11.81 3.34 10.61
N VAL A 182 11.03 3.79 9.63
CA VAL A 182 10.82 3.09 8.36
C VAL A 182 11.64 3.78 7.26
N ASP A 183 12.12 3.05 6.25
CA ASP A 183 12.85 3.59 5.10
C ASP A 183 11.96 4.45 4.18
N ASN A 184 10.76 3.98 3.89
CA ASN A 184 9.79 4.65 3.04
C ASN A 184 8.37 4.45 3.58
N ILE A 185 7.70 5.55 3.88
CA ILE A 185 6.32 5.59 4.40
C ILE A 185 5.34 4.97 3.40
N GLU A 186 5.58 5.12 2.10
CA GLU A 186 4.73 4.55 1.05
C GLU A 186 4.71 3.02 1.11
N GLN A 187 5.75 2.39 1.65
CA GLN A 187 5.80 0.95 1.86
C GLN A 187 4.93 0.49 3.05
N LEU A 188 4.39 1.40 3.86
CA LEU A 188 3.41 1.05 4.89
C LEU A 188 1.97 1.20 4.39
N GLY A 189 1.74 2.06 3.40
CA GLY A 189 0.43 2.27 2.80
C GLY A 189 -0.02 1.01 2.05
N ARG A 190 -1.04 0.31 2.55
CA ARG A 190 -1.67 -0.75 1.76
C ARG A 190 -2.48 -0.11 0.64
N ALA A 191 -2.36 -0.63 -0.57
CA ALA A 191 -3.37 -0.38 -1.58
C ALA A 191 -4.75 -0.77 -0.99
N PRO A 192 -5.80 0.05 -1.14
CA PRO A 192 -7.14 -0.23 -0.60
C PRO A 192 -7.80 -1.48 -1.18
N PHE A 193 -7.22 -2.07 -2.21
CA PHE A 193 -7.61 -3.33 -2.82
C PHE A 193 -6.36 -4.01 -3.41
N GLU A 194 -6.38 -5.33 -3.50
CA GLU A 194 -5.39 -6.10 -4.25
C GLU A 194 -5.79 -6.24 -5.71
N GLN A 195 -7.09 -6.44 -5.95
CA GLN A 195 -7.65 -6.56 -7.28
C GLN A 195 -8.98 -5.83 -7.41
N MET A 196 -9.18 -5.12 -8.52
CA MET A 196 -10.46 -4.53 -8.89
C MET A 196 -10.85 -5.00 -10.29
N ARG A 197 -12.12 -5.38 -10.49
CA ARG A 197 -12.65 -5.74 -11.81
C ARG A 197 -13.69 -4.73 -12.23
N LEU A 198 -13.57 -4.26 -13.47
CA LEU A 198 -14.49 -3.33 -14.08
C LEU A 198 -15.02 -3.90 -15.40
N VAL A 199 -16.23 -3.51 -15.76
CA VAL A 199 -16.81 -3.80 -17.07
C VAL A 199 -17.04 -2.50 -17.83
N ARG A 200 -16.87 -2.56 -19.15
CA ARG A 200 -17.11 -1.43 -20.02
C ARG A 200 -18.61 -1.15 -20.17
N GLN A 201 -19.02 0.11 -19.99
CA GLN A 201 -20.37 0.61 -20.25
C GLN A 201 -20.29 1.79 -21.22
N GLY A 202 -20.14 1.47 -22.52
CA GLY A 202 -19.87 2.47 -23.56
C GLY A 202 -18.50 3.12 -23.36
N ARG A 203 -18.48 4.41 -23.01
CA ARG A 203 -17.26 5.14 -22.62
C ARG A 203 -16.99 5.16 -21.12
N ASN A 204 -17.93 4.69 -20.30
CA ASN A 204 -17.79 4.63 -18.85
C ASN A 204 -17.34 3.23 -18.43
N LEU A 205 -16.94 3.10 -17.17
CA LEU A 205 -16.66 1.82 -16.53
C LEU A 205 -17.61 1.62 -15.36
N ALA A 206 -17.87 0.37 -15.00
CA ALA A 206 -18.56 0.03 -13.76
C ALA A 206 -17.72 -0.98 -12.97
N VAL A 207 -17.47 -0.69 -11.69
CA VAL A 207 -16.79 -1.60 -10.77
C VAL A 207 -17.73 -2.73 -10.41
N ILE A 208 -17.40 -3.95 -10.82
CA ILE A 208 -18.21 -5.15 -10.54
C ILE A 208 -17.64 -5.97 -9.38
N ARG A 209 -16.38 -5.75 -9.02
CA ARG A 209 -15.73 -6.47 -7.93
C ARG A 209 -14.54 -5.70 -7.36
N ILE A 210 -14.39 -5.75 -6.04
CA ILE A 210 -13.18 -5.36 -5.31
C ILE A 210 -12.80 -6.53 -4.41
N ASP A 211 -11.62 -7.11 -4.63
CA ASP A 211 -11.17 -8.35 -3.98
C ASP A 211 -12.27 -9.44 -4.05
N ASP A 212 -12.77 -9.90 -2.90
CA ASP A 212 -13.83 -10.91 -2.83
C ASP A 212 -15.26 -10.33 -2.89
N LYS A 213 -15.42 -9.01 -2.84
CA LYS A 213 -16.72 -8.34 -2.80
C LYS A 213 -17.26 -8.09 -4.21
N VAL A 214 -18.39 -8.71 -4.55
CA VAL A 214 -19.15 -8.44 -5.77
C VAL A 214 -20.03 -7.19 -5.58
N LEU A 215 -20.07 -6.33 -6.59
CA LEU A 215 -20.83 -5.08 -6.60
C LEU A 215 -21.84 -5.09 -7.74
N ASP A 216 -22.97 -4.39 -7.55
CA ASP A 216 -23.98 -4.21 -8.59
C ASP A 216 -23.56 -3.10 -9.57
N PRO A 217 -23.27 -3.43 -10.84
CA PRO A 217 -22.84 -2.44 -11.85
C PRO A 217 -23.93 -1.41 -12.23
N ALA A 218 -25.17 -1.60 -11.79
CA ALA A 218 -26.25 -0.63 -11.98
C ALA A 218 -26.28 0.46 -10.89
N SER A 219 -25.56 0.29 -9.78
CA SER A 219 -25.48 1.27 -8.70
C SER A 219 -24.61 2.46 -9.10
N SER A 220 -25.06 3.68 -8.78
CA SER A 220 -24.31 4.93 -8.98
C SER A 220 -22.93 4.88 -8.35
N ASP A 221 -22.82 4.25 -7.17
CA ASP A 221 -21.59 4.17 -6.38
C ASP A 221 -20.51 3.27 -7.00
N THR A 222 -20.83 2.58 -8.10
CA THR A 222 -19.91 1.71 -8.85
C THR A 222 -19.50 2.29 -10.19
N ARG A 223 -20.17 3.37 -10.64
CA ARG A 223 -19.99 3.92 -11.97
C ARG A 223 -18.79 4.87 -12.00
N MET A 224 -17.85 4.62 -12.90
CA MET A 224 -16.75 5.52 -13.23
C MET A 224 -17.03 6.20 -14.57
N VAL A 225 -17.23 7.52 -14.52
CA VAL A 225 -17.56 8.37 -15.66
C VAL A 225 -16.31 8.84 -16.35
N TYR A 226 -16.31 8.75 -17.66
CA TYR A 226 -15.34 9.43 -18.50
C TYR A 226 -15.66 10.93 -18.56
N LEU A 227 -14.72 11.77 -18.12
CA LEU A 227 -14.80 13.22 -18.29
C LEU A 227 -13.74 13.65 -19.31
N PRO A 228 -14.13 14.07 -20.53
CA PRO A 228 -13.16 14.59 -21.48
C PRO A 228 -12.47 15.83 -20.89
N ARG A 229 -11.14 15.91 -21.02
CA ARG A 229 -10.39 17.11 -20.64
C ARG A 229 -11.04 18.33 -21.29
N TRP A 230 -11.43 19.31 -20.47
CA TRP A 230 -11.76 20.64 -20.96
C TRP A 230 -10.47 21.17 -21.61
N LYS A 231 -10.50 21.35 -22.94
CA LYS A 231 -9.41 21.97 -23.70
C LYS A 231 -9.36 23.46 -23.42
#